data_AF-A0A7V4CP68-F1
#
_entry.id   AF-A0A7V4CP68-F1
#
_cell.length_a   1.000
_cell.length_b   1.000
_cell.length_c   1.000
_cell.angle_alpha   90.00
_cell.angle_beta   90.00
_cell.angle_gamma   90.00
#
_symmetry.space_group_name_H-M   'P 1'
#
loop_
_entity.id
_entity.type
_entity.pdbx_description
1 polymer ?
#
loop_
_entity_poly.entity_id
_entity_poly.type
_entity_poly.pdbx_seq_one_letter_code
_entity_poly.pdbx_strand_id
1 'polypeptide(L)' 'DKHRHRGLKLLVSEMPGIPTFNYPGVIVWNEYYWTNFPGAENMYAQPYHHWPNFKYMLPYLKPTGRK' A
#
# COMPACT_ATOMS: atom_id res chain seq x y z
N ASP A 1 -13.52 -5.48 -24.52
CA ASP A 1 -13.96 -4.07 -24.39
C ASP A 1 -15.41 -3.91 -23.89
N LYS A 2 -16.44 -4.50 -24.50
CA LYS A 2 -17.87 -4.32 -24.11
C LYS A 2 -18.28 -4.72 -22.67
N HIS A 3 -17.49 -5.54 -21.98
CA HIS A 3 -17.84 -6.04 -20.63
C HIS A 3 -17.26 -5.22 -19.48
N ARG A 4 -16.25 -4.37 -19.73
CA ARG A 4 -15.49 -3.68 -18.66
C ARG A 4 -16.35 -2.68 -17.87
N HIS A 5 -17.37 -2.12 -18.52
CA HIS A 5 -18.26 -1.11 -17.92
C HIS A 5 -19.49 -1.71 -17.19
N ARG A 6 -19.78 -3.00 -17.37
CA ARG A 6 -20.99 -3.62 -16.80
C ARG A 6 -20.94 -3.69 -15.27
N GLY A 7 -19.78 -4.00 -14.70
CA GLY A 7 -19.60 -4.06 -13.24
C GLY A 7 -19.79 -2.71 -12.56
N LEU A 8 -19.24 -1.64 -13.12
CA LEU A 8 -19.42 -0.29 -12.58
C LEU A 8 -20.87 0.18 -12.65
N LYS A 9 -21.58 -0.11 -13.77
CA LYS A 9 -23.01 0.21 -13.89
C LYS A 9 -23.84 -0.49 -12.81
N LEU A 10 -23.59 -1.78 -12.56
CA LEU A 10 -24.27 -2.52 -11.50
C LEU A 10 -23.96 -1.96 -10.11
N LEU A 11 -22.69 -1.65 -9.82
CA LEU A 11 -22.28 -1.08 -8.53
C LEU A 11 -22.95 0.28 -8.25
N VAL A 12 -23.12 1.12 -9.28
CA VAL A 12 -23.81 2.40 -9.16
C VAL A 12 -25.34 2.22 -9.05
N SER A 13 -25.94 1.32 -9.84
CA SER A 13 -27.39 1.07 -9.83
C SER A 13 -27.88 0.43 -8.53
N GLU A 14 -27.14 -0.55 -7.99
CA GLU A 14 -27.56 -1.32 -6.81
C GLU A 14 -27.10 -0.68 -5.49
N MET A 15 -26.19 0.30 -5.54
CA MET A 15 -25.62 0.99 -4.38
C MET A 15 -25.35 0.07 -3.16
N PRO A 16 -24.59 -1.04 -3.29
CA PRO A 16 -24.39 -2.00 -2.20
C PRO A 16 -23.61 -1.43 -1.00
N GLY A 17 -23.04 -0.22 -1.14
CA GLY A 17 -22.40 0.53 -0.08
C GLY A 17 -22.41 2.03 -0.38
N ILE A 18 -22.12 2.83 0.63
CA ILE A 18 -22.03 4.29 0.51
C ILE A 18 -20.54 4.68 0.51
N PRO A 19 -19.96 5.09 -0.62
CA PRO A 19 -18.58 5.57 -0.64
C PRO A 19 -18.51 6.91 0.09
N THR A 20 -17.81 6.95 1.22
CA THR A 20 -17.71 8.15 2.06
C THR A 20 -16.45 8.96 1.78
N PHE A 21 -15.30 8.29 1.69
CA PHE A 21 -14.01 8.92 1.42
C PHE A 21 -13.01 7.90 0.87
N ASN A 22 -11.99 8.41 0.19
CA ASN A 22 -10.80 7.63 -0.12
C ASN A 22 -9.89 7.61 1.11
N TYR A 23 -9.37 6.43 1.44
CA TYR A 23 -8.42 6.27 2.53
C TYR A 23 -7.02 6.78 2.12
N PRO A 24 -6.47 7.83 2.78
CA PRO A 24 -5.08 8.19 2.58
C PRO A 24 -4.19 7.19 3.33
N GLY A 25 -3.28 6.53 2.61
CA GLY A 25 -2.29 5.64 3.20
C GLY A 25 -1.29 6.42 4.05
N VAL A 26 -1.46 6.43 5.37
CA VAL A 26 -0.51 7.05 6.30
C VAL A 26 0.48 5.99 6.77
N ILE A 27 1.76 6.27 6.58
CA ILE A 27 2.87 5.39 6.93
C ILE A 27 4.01 6.21 7.52
N VAL A 28 4.72 5.63 8.47
CA VAL A 28 5.89 6.22 9.13
C VAL A 28 6.90 5.13 9.46
N TRP A 29 8.18 5.47 9.44
CA TRP A 29 9.26 4.60 9.89
C TRP A 29 10.39 5.44 10.50
N ASN A 30 11.28 4.78 11.22
CA ASN A 30 12.49 5.38 11.76
C ASN A 30 13.71 4.64 11.19
N GLU A 31 14.72 5.41 10.81
CA GLU A 31 15.96 4.90 10.23
C GLU A 31 17.07 4.59 11.24
N TYR A 32 16.75 4.53 12.53
CA TYR A 32 17.74 4.27 13.58
C TYR A 32 18.42 2.91 13.39
N TYR A 33 17.65 1.82 13.30
CA TYR A 33 18.16 0.43 13.15
C TYR A 33 18.11 -0.11 11.72
N TRP A 34 17.20 0.40 10.90
CA TRP A 34 16.91 -0.14 9.56
C TRP A 34 16.79 1.00 8.56
N THR A 35 17.27 0.78 7.34
CA THR A 35 17.18 1.73 6.23
C THR A 35 16.61 1.05 5.00
N ASN A 36 16.47 1.81 3.90
CA ASN A 36 15.94 1.35 2.63
C ASN A 36 14.46 0.93 2.72
N PHE A 37 13.65 1.68 3.48
CA PHE A 37 12.21 1.50 3.45
C PHE A 37 11.64 1.90 2.07
N PRO A 38 10.59 1.22 1.57
CA PRO A 38 9.91 1.63 0.37
C PRO A 38 9.06 2.86 0.67
N GLY A 39 9.11 3.85 -0.20
CA GLY A 39 8.41 5.12 -0.04
C GLY A 39 8.30 5.85 -1.38
N ALA A 40 7.78 7.08 -1.36
CA ALA A 40 7.63 7.89 -2.57
C ALA A 40 8.98 8.10 -3.31
N GLU A 41 10.09 8.20 -2.57
CA GLU A 41 11.44 8.37 -3.13
C GLU A 41 12.11 7.04 -3.52
N ASN A 42 11.55 5.90 -3.12
CA ASN A 42 12.13 4.57 -3.30
C ASN A 42 11.04 3.51 -3.51
N MET A 43 10.41 3.54 -4.69
CA MET A 43 9.17 2.79 -4.98
C MET A 43 9.42 1.33 -5.41
N TYR A 44 10.20 0.55 -4.66
CA TYR A 44 10.49 -0.84 -5.03
C TYR A 44 9.41 -1.85 -4.61
N ALA A 45 8.52 -1.47 -3.68
CA ALA A 45 7.40 -2.28 -3.22
C ALA A 45 6.27 -1.40 -2.63
N GLN A 46 5.10 -1.98 -2.36
CA GLN A 46 4.05 -1.30 -1.59
C GLN A 46 4.58 -0.98 -0.18
N PRO A 47 4.45 0.28 0.29
CA PRO A 47 5.14 0.73 1.49
C PRO A 47 4.42 0.37 2.79
N TYR A 48 3.31 -0.36 2.71
CA TYR A 48 2.56 -0.79 3.88
C TYR A 48 3.27 -1.92 4.64
N HIS A 49 3.43 -1.72 5.94
CA HIS A 49 4.08 -2.65 6.86
C HIS A 49 3.14 -3.79 7.32
N HIS A 50 1.86 -3.73 6.95
CA HIS A 50 0.88 -4.78 7.27
C HIS A 50 0.89 -5.91 6.23
N TRP A 51 0.31 -7.04 6.60
CA TRP A 51 0.13 -8.18 5.71
C TRP A 51 -0.75 -7.82 4.50
N PRO A 52 -0.49 -8.35 3.30
CA PRO A 52 0.61 -9.24 2.93
C PRO A 52 1.89 -8.51 2.48
N ASN A 53 1.91 -7.17 2.49
CA ASN A 53 2.93 -6.36 1.82
C ASN A 53 4.31 -6.46 2.49
N PHE A 54 4.35 -6.60 3.82
CA PHE A 54 5.62 -6.59 4.56
C PHE A 54 6.61 -7.67 4.12
N LYS A 55 6.14 -8.82 3.63
CA LYS A 55 7.01 -9.90 3.13
C LYS A 55 7.85 -9.50 1.92
N TYR A 56 7.39 -8.52 1.13
CA TYR A 56 8.13 -7.99 -0.01
C TYR A 56 9.10 -6.88 0.39
N MET A 57 8.91 -6.27 1.57
CA MET A 57 9.78 -5.24 2.12
C MET A 57 10.99 -5.85 2.84
N LEU A 58 10.73 -6.85 3.70
CA LEU A 58 11.70 -7.49 4.61
C LEU A 58 13.04 -7.88 3.95
N PRO A 59 13.08 -8.55 2.77
CA PRO A 59 14.34 -8.96 2.14
C PRO A 59 15.25 -7.80 1.71
N TYR A 60 14.71 -6.58 1.62
CA TYR A 60 15.42 -5.41 1.12
C TYR A 60 15.76 -4.40 2.21
N LEU A 61 15.27 -4.56 3.44
CA LEU A 61 15.67 -3.69 4.55
C LEU A 61 17.14 -3.89 4.89
N LYS A 62 17.84 -2.79 5.17
CA LYS A 62 19.28 -2.82 5.46
C LYS A 62 19.54 -2.42 6.91
N PRO A 63 20.24 -3.25 7.72
CA PRO A 63 20.58 -2.87 9.07
C PRO A 63 21.60 -1.73 9.05
N THR A 64 21.52 -0.84 10.04
CA THR A 64 22.46 0.29 10.17
C THR A 64 23.74 -0.06 10.93
N GLY A 65 23.78 -1.22 11.60
CA GLY A 65 24.90 -1.65 12.45
C GLY A 65 24.93 -1.01 13.84
N ARG A 66 23.92 -0.20 14.20
CA ARG A 66 23.79 0.43 15.52
C ARG A 66 23.29 -0.58 16.56
N LYS A 67 23.76 -0.43 17.80
CA LYS A 67 23.35 -1.22 18.98
C LYS A 67 22.29 -0.49 19.79
#